data_AF-A0A2S8ZDW6-F1
#
_entry.id   AF-A0A2S8ZDW6-F1
#
_cell.length_a   1.000
_cell.length_b   1.000
_cell.length_c   1.000
_cell.angle_alpha   90.00
_cell.angle_beta   90.00
_cell.angle_gamma   90.00
#
_symmetry.space_group_name_H-M   'P 1'
#
loop_
_entity.id
_entity.type
_entity.pdbx_description
1 polymer ?
#
loop_
_entity_poly.entity_id
_entity_poly.type
_entity_poly.pdbx_seq_one_letter_code
_entity_poly.pdbx_strand_id
1 'polypeptide(L)'
;MALTTLENNIDAIRARVKPIKDSLNTALDKVRNDGRLTPQAKRQEIARHYLDAKQQLNGLLGEERAITAKKRNDVERDIFGQRDPGASGIIAFRDAQDRALRLGPDDEDHALALLISARHSTDDTLATAILSRALQLKWGDVVTAYTDSYPDQAARLEDLTNIDNWVEQQKAGGFNGYDAIYSATPPREIGGSLNDAGIRKIANGELA
;
A
#
# COMPACT_ATOMS: atom_id res chain seq x y z
N MET A 1 5.40 9.39 -16.47
CA MET A 1 5.95 9.61 -15.11
C MET A 1 5.92 8.30 -14.34
N ALA A 2 6.63 8.18 -13.22
CA ALA A 2 6.72 6.91 -12.47
C ALA A 2 5.38 6.50 -11.85
N LEU A 3 4.53 7.48 -11.51
CA LEU A 3 3.16 7.28 -11.02
C LEU A 3 2.24 6.65 -12.08
N THR A 4 2.34 7.06 -13.35
CA THR A 4 1.48 6.57 -14.44
C THR A 4 1.55 5.06 -14.60
N THR A 5 2.75 4.48 -14.46
CA THR A 5 2.93 3.02 -14.54
C THR A 5 2.31 2.31 -13.34
N LEU A 6 2.43 2.89 -12.13
CA LEU A 6 1.81 2.35 -10.93
C LEU A 6 0.27 2.37 -11.06
N GLU A 7 -0.31 3.50 -11.48
CA GLU A 7 -1.74 3.68 -11.74
C GLU A 7 -2.27 2.63 -12.72
N ASN A 8 -1.60 2.46 -13.86
CA ASN A 8 -2.00 1.46 -14.86
C ASN A 8 -1.97 0.02 -14.30
N ASN A 9 -0.97 -0.31 -13.46
CA ASN A 9 -0.87 -1.63 -12.85
C ASN A 9 -2.00 -1.86 -11.83
N ILE A 10 -2.34 -0.83 -11.04
CA ILE A 10 -3.46 -0.88 -10.10
C ILE A 10 -4.78 -1.09 -10.84
N ASP A 11 -5.01 -0.32 -11.90
CA ASP A 11 -6.23 -0.43 -12.69
C ASP A 11 -6.36 -1.81 -13.34
N ALA A 12 -5.24 -2.39 -13.80
CA ALA A 12 -5.21 -3.76 -14.31
C ALA A 12 -5.57 -4.79 -13.23
N ILE A 13 -5.11 -4.62 -11.99
CA ILE A 13 -5.47 -5.50 -10.86
C ILE A 13 -6.97 -5.34 -10.54
N ARG A 14 -7.46 -4.11 -10.45
CA ARG A 14 -8.88 -3.82 -10.17
C ARG A 14 -9.81 -4.34 -11.25
N ALA A 15 -9.39 -4.31 -12.52
CA ALA A 15 -10.15 -4.89 -13.62
C ALA A 15 -10.37 -6.41 -13.47
N ARG A 16 -9.46 -7.12 -12.77
CA ARG A 16 -9.58 -8.56 -12.49
C ARG A 16 -10.58 -8.89 -11.38
N VAL A 17 -11.04 -7.91 -10.61
CA VAL A 17 -12.04 -8.11 -9.54
C VAL A 17 -13.41 -8.48 -10.12
N LYS A 18 -13.86 -7.75 -11.14
CA LYS A 18 -15.18 -7.95 -11.75
C LYS A 18 -15.41 -9.39 -12.23
N PRO A 19 -14.53 -10.00 -13.04
CA PRO A 19 -14.75 -11.38 -13.52
C PRO A 19 -14.79 -12.41 -12.38
N ILE A 20 -14.07 -12.22 -11.27
CA ILE A 20 -14.17 -13.11 -10.10
C ILE A 20 -15.57 -13.03 -9.49
N LYS A 21 -16.11 -11.81 -9.32
CA LYS A 21 -17.46 -11.60 -8.77
C LYS A 21 -18.55 -12.16 -9.70
N ASP A 22 -18.42 -11.94 -11.00
CA ASP A 22 -19.35 -12.49 -12.00
C ASP A 22 -19.33 -14.03 -12.02
N SER A 23 -18.12 -14.62 -11.95
CA SER A 23 -17.92 -16.07 -11.88
C SER A 23 -18.55 -16.66 -10.62
N LEU A 24 -18.33 -16.02 -9.46
CA LEU A 24 -18.97 -16.41 -8.21
C LEU A 24 -20.50 -16.42 -8.35
N ASN A 25 -21.10 -15.32 -8.81
CA ASN A 25 -22.56 -15.23 -8.96
C ASN A 25 -23.10 -16.34 -9.89
N THR A 26 -22.43 -16.57 -11.01
CA THR A 26 -22.78 -17.64 -11.96
C THR A 26 -22.71 -19.02 -11.31
N ALA A 27 -21.68 -19.29 -10.50
CA ALA A 27 -21.52 -20.56 -9.79
C ALA A 27 -22.61 -20.75 -8.72
N LEU A 28 -22.93 -19.69 -7.96
CA LEU A 28 -23.99 -19.72 -6.96
C LEU A 28 -25.35 -20.03 -7.58
N ASP A 29 -25.68 -19.41 -8.71
CA ASP A 29 -26.94 -19.64 -9.39
C ASP A 29 -27.05 -21.06 -9.96
N LYS A 30 -25.93 -21.63 -10.45
CA LYS A 30 -25.88 -23.05 -10.84
C LYS A 30 -26.17 -23.98 -9.66
N VAL A 31 -25.52 -23.76 -8.51
CA VAL A 31 -25.73 -24.59 -7.31
C VAL A 31 -27.16 -24.46 -6.78
N ARG A 32 -27.73 -23.25 -6.78
CA ARG A 32 -29.12 -23.01 -6.35
C ARG A 32 -30.13 -23.77 -7.20
N ASN A 33 -29.91 -23.78 -8.52
CA ASN A 33 -30.81 -24.40 -9.49
C ASN A 33 -30.57 -25.90 -9.70
N ASP A 34 -29.51 -26.48 -9.12
CA ASP A 34 -29.25 -27.91 -9.23
C ASP A 34 -30.27 -28.71 -8.41
N GLY A 35 -31.14 -29.45 -9.08
CA GLY A 35 -32.15 -30.31 -8.46
C GLY A 35 -31.58 -31.60 -7.86
N ARG A 36 -30.32 -31.94 -8.14
CA ARG A 36 -29.66 -33.16 -7.64
C ARG A 36 -29.05 -32.96 -6.25
N LEU A 37 -28.86 -31.70 -5.84
CA LEU A 37 -28.25 -31.36 -4.55
C LEU A 37 -29.29 -31.19 -3.45
N THR A 38 -29.03 -31.78 -2.29
CA THR A 38 -29.81 -31.53 -1.07
C THR A 38 -29.57 -30.10 -0.56
N PRO A 39 -30.46 -29.54 0.29
CA PRO A 39 -30.23 -28.22 0.88
C PRO A 39 -28.87 -28.11 1.60
N GLN A 40 -28.46 -29.16 2.29
CA GLN A 40 -27.14 -29.22 2.95
C GLN A 40 -26.00 -29.21 1.92
N ALA A 41 -26.07 -30.05 0.89
CA ALA A 41 -25.05 -30.09 -0.17
C ALA A 41 -24.93 -28.73 -0.90
N LYS A 42 -26.05 -28.06 -1.19
CA LYS A 42 -26.05 -26.70 -1.76
C LYS A 42 -25.32 -25.72 -0.86
N ARG A 43 -25.58 -25.77 0.45
CA ARG A 43 -24.92 -24.91 1.43
C ARG A 43 -23.41 -25.12 1.47
N GLN A 44 -22.94 -26.37 1.38
CA GLN A 44 -21.52 -26.72 1.32
C GLN A 44 -20.85 -26.20 0.04
N GLU A 45 -21.46 -26.44 -1.12
CA GLU A 45 -20.94 -25.99 -2.42
C GLU A 45 -20.90 -24.46 -2.52
N ILE A 46 -21.95 -23.77 -2.06
CA ILE A 46 -21.96 -22.30 -1.96
C ILE A 46 -20.82 -21.80 -1.07
N ALA A 47 -20.57 -22.44 0.07
CA ALA A 47 -19.47 -22.08 0.95
C ALA A 47 -18.10 -22.24 0.27
N ARG A 48 -17.89 -23.32 -0.50
CA ARG A 48 -16.66 -23.57 -1.26
C ARG A 48 -16.42 -22.49 -2.31
N HIS A 49 -17.41 -22.23 -3.16
CA HIS A 49 -17.30 -21.19 -4.19
C HIS A 49 -17.05 -19.81 -3.59
N TYR A 50 -17.74 -19.47 -2.49
CA TYR A 50 -17.52 -18.20 -1.81
C TYR A 50 -16.10 -18.09 -1.24
N LEU A 51 -15.59 -19.14 -0.58
CA LEU A 51 -14.23 -19.12 -0.01
C LEU A 51 -13.15 -19.02 -1.09
N ASP A 52 -13.32 -19.71 -2.21
CA ASP A 52 -12.41 -19.63 -3.36
C ASP A 52 -12.39 -18.21 -3.94
N ALA A 53 -13.56 -17.64 -4.25
CA ALA A 53 -13.65 -16.26 -4.74
C ALA A 53 -13.06 -15.25 -3.75
N LYS A 54 -13.33 -15.43 -2.44
CA LYS A 54 -12.74 -14.60 -1.39
C LYS A 54 -11.23 -14.71 -1.35
N GLN A 55 -10.66 -15.91 -1.50
CA GLN A 55 -9.22 -16.11 -1.55
C GLN A 55 -8.60 -15.40 -2.76
N GLN A 56 -9.22 -15.51 -3.93
CA GLN A 56 -8.75 -14.83 -5.15
C GLN A 56 -8.77 -13.30 -4.99
N LEU A 57 -9.86 -12.74 -4.44
CA LEU A 57 -9.98 -11.31 -4.19
C LEU A 57 -8.95 -10.81 -3.16
N ASN A 58 -8.74 -11.56 -2.07
CA ASN A 58 -7.67 -11.26 -1.11
C ASN A 58 -6.28 -11.32 -1.74
N GLY A 59 -6.07 -12.24 -2.69
CA GLY A 59 -4.85 -12.32 -3.50
C GLY A 59 -4.62 -11.05 -4.31
N LEU A 60 -5.65 -10.53 -4.99
CA LEU A 60 -5.55 -9.26 -5.73
C LEU A 60 -5.29 -8.06 -4.81
N LEU A 61 -5.94 -8.02 -3.64
CA LEU A 61 -5.68 -6.98 -2.64
C LEU A 61 -4.21 -7.02 -2.16
N GLY A 62 -3.69 -8.22 -1.92
CA GLY A 62 -2.28 -8.43 -1.57
C GLY A 62 -1.33 -8.00 -2.69
N GLU A 63 -1.68 -8.29 -3.95
CA GLU A 63 -0.95 -7.87 -5.14
C GLU A 63 -0.89 -6.34 -5.25
N GLU A 64 -2.03 -5.65 -5.11
CA GLU A 64 -2.09 -4.18 -5.15
C GLU A 64 -1.22 -3.57 -4.04
N ARG A 65 -1.35 -4.06 -2.80
CA ARG A 65 -0.51 -3.62 -1.67
C ARG A 65 0.98 -3.86 -1.93
N ALA A 66 1.34 -5.00 -2.51
CA ALA A 66 2.73 -5.33 -2.80
C ALA A 66 3.34 -4.41 -3.87
N ILE A 67 2.64 -4.13 -4.97
CA ILE A 67 3.14 -3.21 -6.00
C ILE A 67 3.24 -1.78 -5.48
N THR A 68 2.31 -1.38 -4.60
CA THR A 68 2.34 -0.08 -3.91
C THR A 68 3.60 0.06 -3.08
N ALA A 69 3.82 -0.89 -2.16
CA ALA A 69 4.93 -0.87 -1.23
C ALA A 69 6.27 -0.96 -1.97
N LYS A 70 6.35 -1.80 -3.01
CA LYS A 70 7.53 -1.87 -3.88
C LYS A 70 7.82 -0.52 -4.52
N LYS A 71 6.82 0.12 -5.13
CA LYS A 71 7.02 1.41 -5.79
C LYS A 71 7.41 2.51 -4.81
N ARG A 72 6.79 2.53 -3.63
CA ARG A 72 7.19 3.41 -2.52
C ARG A 72 8.67 3.24 -2.16
N ASN A 73 9.10 2.01 -1.92
CA ASN A 73 10.49 1.69 -1.57
C ASN A 73 11.47 2.06 -2.70
N ASP A 74 11.08 1.86 -3.96
CA ASP A 74 11.90 2.26 -5.11
C ASP A 74 12.07 3.79 -5.15
N VAL A 75 11.00 4.56 -4.97
CA VAL A 75 11.06 6.03 -4.92
C VAL A 75 11.86 6.52 -3.71
N GLU A 76 11.66 5.93 -2.53
CA GLU A 76 12.46 6.27 -1.34
C GLU A 76 13.95 5.97 -1.53
N ARG A 77 14.29 4.82 -2.14
CA ARG A 77 15.68 4.50 -2.45
C ARG A 77 16.26 5.48 -3.47
N ASP A 78 15.46 5.91 -4.44
CA ASP A 78 15.86 6.85 -5.48
C ASP A 78 16.09 8.28 -4.94
N ILE A 79 15.45 8.65 -3.83
CA ILE A 79 15.62 9.94 -3.14
C ILE A 79 16.71 9.83 -2.06
N PHE A 80 16.58 8.88 -1.13
CA PHE A 80 17.39 8.80 0.09
C PHE A 80 18.57 7.82 0.01
N GLY A 81 18.57 6.95 -1.00
CA GLY A 81 19.58 5.89 -1.15
C GLY A 81 20.79 6.29 -2.01
N GLN A 82 20.79 7.49 -2.60
CA GLN A 82 21.92 7.98 -3.38
C GLN A 82 23.07 8.37 -2.45
N ARG A 83 24.18 7.64 -2.52
CA ARG A 83 25.41 7.94 -1.78
C ARG A 83 26.63 7.43 -2.54
N ASP A 84 27.79 7.99 -2.23
CA ASP A 84 29.08 7.40 -2.64
C ASP A 84 29.22 6.00 -2.01
N PRO A 85 29.44 4.93 -2.82
CA PRO A 85 29.59 3.57 -2.31
C PRO A 85 30.91 3.34 -1.53
N GLY A 86 31.87 4.26 -1.59
CA GLY A 86 33.12 4.19 -0.85
C GLY A 86 32.95 4.24 0.67
N ALA A 87 33.97 3.78 1.41
CA ALA A 87 33.97 3.81 2.87
C ALA A 87 33.76 5.23 3.44
N SER A 88 34.31 6.26 2.78
CA SER A 88 34.09 7.67 3.08
C SER A 88 32.63 8.07 2.94
N GLY A 89 31.97 7.68 1.85
CA GLY A 89 30.55 7.95 1.62
C GLY A 89 29.64 7.29 2.65
N ILE A 90 29.96 6.07 3.07
CA ILE A 90 29.22 5.37 4.14
C ILE A 90 29.35 6.11 5.48
N ILE A 91 30.54 6.60 5.81
CA ILE A 91 30.78 7.36 7.05
C ILE A 91 30.04 8.70 7.01
N ALA A 92 30.16 9.45 5.90
CA ALA A 92 29.45 10.71 5.71
C ALA A 92 27.93 10.52 5.79
N PHE A 93 27.40 9.46 5.20
CA PHE A 93 25.99 9.12 5.29
C PHE A 93 25.55 8.86 6.74
N ARG A 94 26.33 8.10 7.52
CA ARG A 94 26.02 7.86 8.93
C ARG A 94 26.05 9.14 9.74
N ASP A 95 27.08 9.97 9.56
CA ASP A 95 27.19 11.26 10.26
C ASP A 95 26.00 12.18 9.93
N ALA A 96 25.64 12.29 8.65
CA ALA A 96 24.49 13.07 8.21
C ALA A 96 23.18 12.58 8.85
N GLN A 97 22.95 11.27 8.89
CA GLN A 97 21.77 10.67 9.53
C GLN A 97 21.76 10.94 11.05
N ASP A 98 22.88 10.75 11.73
CA ASP A 98 23.01 11.01 13.16
C ASP A 98 22.76 12.50 13.49
N ARG A 99 23.25 13.40 12.64
CA ARG A 99 23.01 14.85 12.78
C ARG A 99 21.55 15.20 12.57
N ALA A 100 20.91 14.66 11.54
CA ALA A 100 19.49 14.90 11.28
C ALA A 100 18.59 14.33 12.40
N LEU A 101 18.92 13.16 12.95
CA LEU A 101 18.17 12.53 14.04
C LEU A 101 18.17 13.34 15.34
N ARG A 102 19.18 14.20 15.56
CA ARG A 102 19.24 15.10 16.72
C ARG A 102 18.24 16.25 16.66
N LEU A 103 17.69 16.55 15.47
CA LEU A 103 16.68 17.57 15.30
C LEU A 103 15.35 17.04 15.88
N GLY A 104 14.88 17.68 16.95
CA GLY A 104 13.61 17.41 17.60
C GLY A 104 12.44 18.08 16.88
N PRO A 105 11.18 17.83 17.26
CA PRO A 105 10.00 18.34 16.56
C PRO A 105 9.91 19.86 16.39
N ASP A 106 10.49 20.62 17.32
CA ASP A 106 10.44 22.09 17.36
C ASP A 106 11.63 22.77 16.63
N ASP A 107 12.50 22.00 15.98
CA ASP A 107 13.75 22.48 15.36
C ASP A 107 13.62 22.84 13.87
N GLU A 108 12.43 23.14 13.35
CA GLU A 108 12.21 23.40 11.91
C GLU A 108 13.10 24.52 11.36
N ASP A 109 13.17 25.67 12.04
CA ASP A 109 14.02 26.81 11.65
C ASP A 109 15.52 26.43 11.62
N HIS A 110 15.96 25.62 12.59
CA HIS A 110 17.33 25.15 12.65
C HIS A 110 17.63 24.15 11.54
N ALA A 111 16.69 23.24 11.24
CA ALA A 111 16.78 22.32 10.13
C ALA A 111 16.88 23.06 8.78
N LEU A 112 16.11 24.14 8.61
CA LEU A 112 16.17 25.01 7.43
C LEU A 112 17.55 25.68 7.29
N ALA A 113 18.08 26.24 8.37
CA ALA A 113 19.43 26.83 8.37
C ALA A 113 20.52 25.80 8.03
N LEU A 114 20.42 24.58 8.58
CA LEU A 114 21.34 23.48 8.26
C LEU A 114 21.23 23.05 6.79
N LEU A 115 20.02 23.00 6.23
CA LEU A 115 19.81 22.66 4.82
C LEU A 115 20.44 23.72 3.90
N ILE A 116 20.25 25.01 4.19
CA ILE A 116 20.87 26.11 3.44
C ILE A 116 22.40 25.99 3.49
N SER A 117 22.96 25.71 4.68
CA SER A 117 24.40 25.50 4.86
C SER A 117 24.92 24.30 4.05
N ALA A 118 24.23 23.16 4.14
CA ALA A 118 24.57 21.95 3.37
C ALA A 118 24.61 22.22 1.86
N ARG A 119 23.64 23.00 1.35
CA ARG A 119 23.61 23.43 -0.04
C ARG A 119 24.81 24.28 -0.43
N HIS A 120 25.21 25.24 0.42
CA HIS A 120 26.39 26.07 0.16
C HIS A 120 27.69 25.27 0.14
N SER A 121 27.76 24.16 0.89
CA SER A 121 28.91 23.25 0.89
C SER A 121 28.79 22.08 -0.08
N THR A 122 27.74 22.02 -0.92
CA THR A 122 27.45 20.89 -1.82
C THR A 122 27.39 19.53 -1.09
N ASP A 123 26.92 19.54 0.16
CA ASP A 123 26.75 18.34 0.99
C ASP A 123 25.35 17.75 0.77
N ASP A 124 25.16 17.11 -0.37
CA ASP A 124 23.90 16.48 -0.74
C ASP A 124 23.50 15.35 0.23
N THR A 125 24.48 14.74 0.91
CA THR A 125 24.23 13.67 1.88
C THR A 125 23.55 14.21 3.13
N LEU A 126 24.03 15.33 3.66
CA LEU A 126 23.40 16.04 4.77
C LEU A 126 22.04 16.63 4.37
N ALA A 127 21.95 17.26 3.20
CA ALA A 127 20.69 17.83 2.71
C ALA A 127 19.58 16.75 2.62
N THR A 128 19.92 15.57 2.08
CA THR A 128 19.00 14.43 1.96
C THR A 128 18.60 13.86 3.33
N ALA A 129 19.52 13.79 4.28
CA ALA A 129 19.21 13.35 5.65
C ALA A 129 18.26 14.34 6.37
N ILE A 130 18.47 15.64 6.20
CA ILE A 130 17.58 16.68 6.73
C ILE A 130 16.19 16.57 6.10
N LEU A 131 16.09 16.39 4.78
CA LEU A 131 14.83 16.16 4.09
C LEU A 131 14.09 14.93 4.65
N SER A 132 14.79 13.81 4.82
CA SER A 132 14.19 12.60 5.41
C SER A 132 13.61 12.88 6.80
N ARG A 133 14.32 13.66 7.63
CA ARG A 133 13.83 14.06 8.95
C ARG A 133 12.63 15.00 8.86
N ALA A 134 12.67 15.96 7.94
CA ALA A 134 11.59 16.91 7.69
C ALA A 134 10.29 16.20 7.30
N LEU A 135 10.35 15.18 6.45
CA LEU A 135 9.17 14.39 6.08
C LEU A 135 8.58 13.62 7.28
N GLN A 136 9.43 13.05 8.15
CA GLN A 136 8.98 12.36 9.36
C GLN A 136 8.27 13.29 10.35
N LEU A 137 8.79 14.52 10.48
CA LEU A 137 8.29 15.54 11.42
C LEU A 137 7.28 16.51 10.79
N LYS A 138 7.02 16.37 9.48
CA LYS A 138 6.10 17.20 8.69
C LYS A 138 6.49 18.68 8.61
N TRP A 139 7.79 18.96 8.47
CA TRP A 139 8.33 20.30 8.27
C TRP A 139 8.17 20.75 6.82
N GLY A 140 7.10 21.51 6.57
CA GLY A 140 6.74 21.96 5.22
C GLY A 140 7.76 22.93 4.64
N ASP A 141 8.33 23.81 5.45
CA ASP A 141 9.23 24.85 4.97
C ASP A 141 10.57 24.27 4.53
N VAL A 142 11.05 23.26 5.26
CA VAL A 142 12.28 22.52 4.92
C VAL A 142 12.11 21.72 3.62
N VAL A 143 10.96 21.04 3.47
CA VAL A 143 10.64 20.29 2.24
C VAL A 143 10.57 21.25 1.04
N THR A 144 9.89 22.39 1.20
CA THR A 144 9.76 23.42 0.15
C THR A 144 11.14 23.96 -0.27
N ALA A 145 11.97 24.37 0.71
CA ALA A 145 13.30 24.89 0.44
C ALA A 145 14.22 23.86 -0.25
N TYR A 146 14.05 22.58 0.08
CA TYR A 146 14.75 21.49 -0.60
C TYR A 146 14.30 21.37 -2.05
N THR A 147 12.98 21.29 -2.30
CA THR A 147 12.45 21.10 -3.66
C THR A 147 12.76 22.27 -4.60
N ASP A 148 12.83 23.49 -4.08
CA ASP A 148 13.25 24.68 -4.83
C ASP A 148 14.71 24.58 -5.33
N SER A 149 15.54 23.88 -4.55
CA SER A 149 16.97 23.70 -4.85
C SER A 149 17.25 22.46 -5.71
N TYR A 150 16.34 21.47 -5.69
CA TYR A 150 16.49 20.18 -6.36
C TYR A 150 15.24 19.83 -7.19
N PRO A 151 14.99 20.51 -8.33
CA PRO A 151 13.76 20.35 -9.11
C PRO A 151 13.57 18.92 -9.64
N ASP A 152 14.66 18.22 -9.98
CA ASP A 152 14.60 16.81 -10.41
C ASP A 152 14.13 15.87 -9.29
N GLN A 153 14.36 16.24 -8.02
CA GLN A 153 13.87 15.49 -6.86
C GLN A 153 12.47 15.92 -6.44
N ALA A 154 12.03 17.14 -6.76
CA ALA A 154 10.68 17.61 -6.46
C ALA A 154 9.61 16.69 -7.06
N ALA A 155 9.77 16.29 -8.33
CA ALA A 155 8.86 15.34 -8.98
C ALA A 155 8.83 13.97 -8.28
N ARG A 156 9.96 13.50 -7.72
CA ARG A 156 10.03 12.22 -7.00
C ARG A 156 9.39 12.30 -5.61
N LEU A 157 9.54 13.45 -4.95
CA LEU A 157 8.90 13.72 -3.66
C LEU A 157 7.38 13.87 -3.79
N GLU A 158 6.92 14.46 -4.90
CA GLU A 158 5.51 14.48 -5.27
C GLU A 158 4.99 13.05 -5.50
N ASP A 159 5.70 12.23 -6.29
CA ASP A 159 5.38 10.81 -6.48
C ASP A 159 5.29 10.07 -5.12
N LEU A 160 6.24 10.29 -4.21
CA LEU A 160 6.24 9.67 -2.88
C LEU A 160 5.02 10.09 -2.05
N THR A 161 4.70 11.38 -2.04
CA THR A 161 3.57 11.94 -1.31
C THR A 161 2.24 11.40 -1.85
N ASN A 162 2.12 11.28 -3.17
CA ASN A 162 0.94 10.69 -3.82
C ASN A 162 0.79 9.21 -3.45
N ILE A 163 1.89 8.45 -3.42
CA ILE A 163 1.89 7.05 -2.98
C ILE A 163 1.51 6.93 -1.50
N ASP A 164 2.05 7.79 -0.63
CA ASP A 164 1.74 7.79 0.81
C ASP A 164 0.27 8.12 1.07
N ASN A 165 -0.27 9.13 0.40
CA ASN A 165 -1.70 9.45 0.45
C ASN A 165 -2.57 8.27 0.04
N TRP A 166 -2.16 7.56 -1.02
CA TRP A 166 -2.86 6.36 -1.47
C TRP A 166 -2.78 5.23 -0.44
N VAL A 167 -1.60 4.94 0.13
CA VAL A 167 -1.42 3.94 1.20
C VAL A 167 -2.29 4.26 2.42
N GLU A 168 -2.36 5.53 2.83
CA GLU A 168 -3.20 5.94 3.94
C GLU A 168 -4.70 5.76 3.63
N GLN A 169 -5.14 6.03 2.39
CA GLN A 169 -6.50 5.69 1.94
C GLN A 169 -6.77 4.18 2.00
N GLN A 170 -5.79 3.34 1.69
CA GLN A 170 -5.93 1.87 1.83
C GLN A 170 -6.12 1.47 3.30
N LYS A 171 -5.34 2.05 4.22
CA LYS A 171 -5.41 1.75 5.66
C LYS A 171 -6.68 2.26 6.32
N ALA A 172 -7.19 3.40 5.88
CA ALA A 172 -8.41 4.02 6.41
C ALA A 172 -9.70 3.26 6.03
N GLY A 173 -9.62 2.26 5.14
CA GLY A 173 -10.79 1.55 4.61
C GLY A 173 -11.38 0.51 5.56
N GLY A 174 -12.52 0.83 6.21
CA GLY A 174 -13.41 -0.14 6.85
C GLY A 174 -14.38 -0.83 5.86
N PHE A 175 -15.51 -1.36 6.35
CA PHE A 175 -16.52 -2.11 5.56
C PHE A 175 -17.09 -1.35 4.33
N ASN A 176 -16.94 -0.02 4.28
CA ASN A 176 -17.33 0.86 3.17
C ASN A 176 -16.14 1.49 2.42
N GLY A 177 -14.92 1.06 2.72
CA GLY A 177 -13.68 1.67 2.22
C GLY A 177 -13.05 0.91 1.05
N TYR A 178 -11.78 1.21 0.81
CA TYR A 178 -10.93 0.62 -0.22
C TYR A 178 -11.02 -0.92 -0.34
N ASP A 179 -11.05 -1.64 0.78
CA ASP A 179 -11.15 -3.10 0.82
C ASP A 179 -12.51 -3.63 0.30
N ALA A 180 -13.54 -2.80 0.17
CA ALA A 180 -14.86 -3.20 -0.36
C ALA A 180 -14.81 -3.60 -1.85
N ILE A 181 -13.86 -3.05 -2.62
CA ILE A 181 -13.62 -3.47 -4.00
C ILE A 181 -13.24 -4.95 -4.01
N TYR A 182 -12.42 -5.37 -3.05
CA TYR A 182 -11.90 -6.73 -2.88
C TYR A 182 -12.77 -7.62 -1.99
N SER A 183 -13.95 -7.17 -1.60
CA SER A 183 -14.87 -7.98 -0.81
C SER A 183 -15.97 -8.60 -1.67
N ALA A 184 -16.42 -9.77 -1.26
CA ALA A 184 -17.65 -10.40 -1.76
C ALA A 184 -18.61 -10.52 -0.57
N THR A 185 -19.88 -10.14 -0.77
CA THR A 185 -20.90 -10.30 0.26
C THR A 185 -21.20 -11.79 0.45
N PRO A 186 -21.16 -12.32 1.68
CA PRO A 186 -21.57 -13.69 1.95
C PRO A 186 -23.00 -13.94 1.46
N PRO A 187 -23.25 -15.00 0.66
CA PRO A 187 -24.60 -15.43 0.31
C PRO A 187 -25.43 -15.75 1.56
N ARG A 188 -26.75 -15.51 1.52
CA ARG A 188 -27.65 -15.69 2.67
C ARG A 188 -27.61 -17.12 3.22
N GLU A 189 -27.34 -18.10 2.37
CA GLU A 189 -27.23 -19.52 2.68
C GLU A 189 -26.07 -19.82 3.66
N ILE A 190 -25.05 -18.97 3.67
CA ILE A 190 -23.87 -19.07 4.54
C ILE A 190 -23.71 -17.85 5.46
N GLY A 191 -24.56 -16.83 5.33
CA GLY A 191 -24.50 -15.57 6.07
C GLY A 191 -24.76 -15.70 7.58
N GLY A 192 -25.32 -16.83 8.04
CA GLY A 192 -25.49 -17.12 9.48
C GLY A 192 -24.19 -17.53 10.20
N SER A 193 -23.10 -17.79 9.47
CA SER A 193 -21.79 -18.11 10.06
C SER A 193 -21.04 -16.83 10.39
N LEU A 194 -20.74 -16.60 11.68
CA LEU A 194 -20.18 -15.35 12.19
C LEU A 194 -18.75 -15.02 11.71
N ASN A 195 -18.04 -15.96 11.08
CA ASN A 195 -16.67 -15.76 10.56
C ASN A 195 -16.26 -16.80 9.49
N ASP A 196 -15.09 -16.58 8.86
CA ASP A 196 -14.52 -17.47 7.84
C ASP A 196 -14.29 -18.90 8.34
N ALA A 197 -13.97 -19.07 9.63
CA ALA A 197 -13.82 -20.39 10.22
C ALA A 197 -15.14 -21.16 10.20
N GLY A 198 -16.26 -20.50 10.52
CA GLY A 198 -17.59 -21.08 10.40
C GLY A 198 -17.94 -21.45 8.96
N ILE A 199 -17.61 -20.59 7.99
CA ILE A 199 -17.86 -20.88 6.57
C ILE A 199 -17.02 -22.07 6.08
N ARG A 200 -15.75 -22.20 6.53
CA ARG A 200 -14.91 -23.37 6.24
C ARG A 200 -15.50 -24.67 6.79
N LYS A 201 -16.02 -24.63 8.02
CA LYS A 201 -16.72 -25.79 8.60
C LYS A 201 -17.94 -26.19 7.77
N ILE A 202 -18.72 -25.22 7.27
CA ILE A 202 -19.81 -25.50 6.32
C ILE A 202 -19.24 -26.12 5.04
N ALA A 203 -18.20 -25.56 4.44
CA ALA A 203 -17.59 -26.08 3.21
C ALA A 203 -17.09 -27.54 3.36
N ASN A 204 -16.65 -27.92 4.57
CA ASN A 204 -16.19 -29.26 4.91
C ASN A 204 -17.32 -30.22 5.34
N GLY A 205 -18.54 -29.71 5.57
CA GLY A 205 -19.67 -30.49 6.07
C GLY A 205 -19.66 -30.76 7.57
N GLU A 206 -18.92 -29.99 8.35
CA GLU A 206 -18.74 -30.15 9.80
C GLU A 206 -19.84 -29.46 10.64
N LEU A 207 -20.68 -28.63 10.00
CA LEU A 207 -21.86 -28.00 10.62
C LEU A 207 -23.11 -28.57 9.92
N ALA A 208 -23.82 -29.46 10.63
CA ALA A 208 -25.15 -29.93 10.26
C ALA A 208 -26.22 -28.96 10.77
#